data_AF-A0AA38LQ60-F1
#
_entry.id   AF-A0AA38LQ60-F1
#
_cell.length_a   1.000
_cell.length_b   1.000
_cell.length_c   1.000
_cell.angle_alpha   90.00
_cell.angle_beta   90.00
_cell.angle_gamma   90.00
#
_symmetry.space_group_name_H-M   'P 1'
#
loop_
_entity.id
_entity.type
_entity.pdbx_description
1 polymer ?
#
loop_
_entity_poly.entity_id
_entity_poly.type
_entity_poly.pdbx_seq_one_letter_code
_entity_poly.pdbx_strand_id
1 'polypeptide(L)' 'EDTFQFLKKKVIEAHILALPDLDKVFKVDCDALHVGMGDVLSQGGKPVALFSEKLNE' A
#
# COMPACT_ATOMS: atom_id res chain seq x y z
N GLU A 1 -21.01 10.07 -2.87
CA GLU A 1 -19.82 9.91 -3.72
C GLU A 1 -18.68 10.82 -3.27
N ASP A 2 -18.91 12.13 -3.17
CA ASP A 2 -17.86 13.11 -2.84
C ASP A 2 -17.11 12.84 -1.52
N THR A 3 -17.82 12.43 -0.46
CA THR A 3 -17.19 12.07 0.83
C THR A 3 -16.28 10.84 0.72
N PHE A 4 -16.67 9.83 -0.06
CA PHE A 4 -15.86 8.63 -0.26
C PHE A 4 -14.61 8.95 -1.09
N GLN A 5 -14.77 9.73 -2.16
CA GLN A 5 -13.64 10.19 -2.97
C GLN A 5 -12.70 11.10 -2.17
N PHE A 6 -13.23 11.95 -1.29
CA PHE A 6 -12.44 12.76 -0.38
C PHE A 6 -11.63 11.91 0.60
N LEU A 7 -12.23 10.89 1.21
CA LEU A 7 -11.53 9.95 2.09
C LEU A 7 -10.45 9.18 1.35
N LYS A 8 -10.77 8.65 0.17
CA LYS A 8 -9.81 7.95 -0.69
C LYS A 8 -8.63 8.87 -1.03
N LYS A 9 -8.92 10.12 -1.41
CA LYS A 9 -7.91 11.15 -1.68
C LYS A 9 -7.05 11.45 -0.44
N LYS A 10 -7.63 11.57 0.75
CA LYS A 10 -6.87 11.81 1.98
C LYS A 10 -6.02 10.63 2.41
N VAL A 11 -6.50 9.41 2.20
CA VAL A 11 -5.73 8.19 2.47
C VAL A 11 -4.53 8.10 1.51
N ILE A 12 -4.70 8.40 0.22
CA ILE A 12 -3.57 8.35 -0.75
C ILE A 12 -2.64 9.57 -0.66
N GLU A 13 -3.14 10.77 -0.37
CA GLU A 13 -2.31 11.99 -0.23
C GLU A 13 -1.40 11.95 1.00
N ALA A 14 -1.82 11.27 2.06
CA ALA A 14 -1.14 11.29 3.35
C ALA A 14 -0.14 10.14 3.56
N HIS A 15 0.20 9.36 2.53
CA HIS A 15 1.24 8.35 2.68
C HIS A 15 2.62 9.01 2.62
N ILE A 16 3.24 9.15 3.79
CA ILE A 16 4.69 9.40 3.91
C ILE A 16 5.40 8.12 3.46
N LEU A 17 5.42 7.88 2.16
CA LEU A 17 6.23 6.80 1.59
C LEU A 17 7.70 7.18 1.77
N ALA A 18 8.45 6.29 2.39
CA ALA A 18 9.89 6.42 2.45
C ALA A 18 10.49 6.11 1.07
N LEU A 19 11.57 6.80 0.71
CA LEU A 19 12.36 6.42 -0.45
C LEU A 19 12.97 5.02 -0.21
N PRO A 20 12.98 4.13 -1.22
CA PRO A 20 13.57 2.81 -1.10
C PRO A 20 15.08 2.93 -0.87
N ASP A 21 15.57 2.17 0.09
CA ASP A 21 16.99 2.04 0.40
C ASP A 21 17.44 0.62 0.02
N LEU A 22 18.21 0.47 -1.05
CA LEU A 22 18.58 -0.84 -1.58
C LEU A 22 19.53 -1.63 -0.67
N ASP A 23 20.15 -0.96 0.31
CA ASP A 23 21.04 -1.59 1.30
C ASP A 23 20.26 -2.15 2.50
N LYS A 24 18.94 -1.87 2.60
CA LYS A 24 18.06 -2.35 3.66
C LYS A 24 17.14 -3.47 3.18
N VAL A 25 16.87 -4.40 4.10
CA VAL A 25 15.92 -5.48 3.85
C VAL A 25 14.51 -4.91 3.66
N PHE A 26 13.87 -5.32 2.57
CA PHE A 26 12.45 -5.08 2.33
C PHE A 26 11.61 -6.11 3.08
N LYS A 27 10.50 -5.64 3.66
CA LYS A 27 9.44 -6.48 4.23
C LYS A 27 8.17 -6.26 3.43
N VAL A 28 7.52 -7.34 3.04
CA VAL A 28 6.21 -7.30 2.40
C VAL A 28 5.19 -7.85 3.38
N ASP A 29 4.15 -7.07 3.66
CA ASP A 29 2.97 -7.51 4.39
C ASP A 29 1.80 -7.56 3.40
N CYS A 30 1.19 -8.74 3.24
CA CYS A 30 0.12 -9.01 2.29
C CYS A 30 -1.19 -9.33 3.03
N ASP A 31 -2.31 -8.83 2.54
CA ASP A 31 -3.65 -9.23 2.96
C ASP A 31 -4.52 -9.51 1.72
N ALA A 32 -5.41 -10.49 1.83
CA ALA A 32 -6.27 -10.90 0.73
C ALA A 32 -7.71 -11.05 1.20
N LEU A 33 -8.64 -10.47 0.42
CA LEU A 33 -10.07 -10.57 0.67
C LEU A 33 -10.83 -10.83 -0.63
N HIS A 34 -11.54 -11.96 -0.69
CA HIS A 34 -12.29 -12.41 -1.86
C HIS A 34 -11.41 -12.53 -3.11
N VAL A 35 -11.67 -11.73 -4.16
CA VAL A 35 -10.87 -11.69 -5.41
C VAL A 35 -9.87 -10.52 -5.41
N GLY A 36 -9.63 -9.88 -4.27
CA GLY A 36 -8.68 -8.77 -4.13
C GLY A 36 -7.49 -9.15 -3.27
N MET A 37 -6.31 -8.70 -3.67
CA MET A 37 -5.08 -8.74 -2.91
C MET A 37 -4.55 -7.32 -2.68
N GLY A 38 -4.01 -7.07 -1.49
CA GLY A 38 -3.43 -5.80 -1.10
C GLY A 38 -2.13 -6.02 -0.34
N ASP A 39 -1.08 -5.31 -0.74
CA ASP A 39 0.27 -5.48 -0.20
C ASP A 39 0.87 -4.14 0.23
N VAL A 40 1.68 -4.19 1.29
CA VAL A 40 2.50 -3.08 1.77
C VAL A 40 3.97 -3.50 1.71
N LEU A 41 4.75 -2.79 0.91
CA LEU A 41 6.21 -2.88 0.92
C LEU A 41 6.75 -1.89 1.96
N SER A 42 7.58 -2.34 2.90
CA SER A 42 8.12 -1.50 3.97
C SER A 42 9.59 -1.77 4.28
N GLN A 43 10.26 -0.77 4.85
CA GLN A 43 11.64 -0.87 5.35
C GLN A 43 11.74 -0.17 6.71
N GLY A 44 12.30 -0.85 7.71
CA GLY A 44 12.43 -0.29 9.07
C GLY A 44 11.09 0.18 9.66
N GLY A 45 9.98 -0.51 9.34
CA GLY A 45 8.63 -0.16 9.78
C GLY A 45 8.00 1.03 9.05
N LYS A 46 8.63 1.56 7.99
CA LYS A 46 8.10 2.65 7.17
C LYS A 46 7.62 2.11 5.82
N PRO A 47 6.41 2.45 5.35
CA PRO A 47 5.93 2.04 4.04
C PRO A 47 6.75 2.73 2.93
N VAL A 48 7.07 1.97 1.89
CA VAL A 48 7.81 2.40 0.69
C VAL A 48 6.87 2.39 -0.52
N ALA A 49 6.00 1.37 -0.62
CA ALA A 49 4.98 1.29 -1.66
C ALA A 49 3.73 0.56 -1.15
N LEU A 50 2.59 0.86 -1.76
CA LEU A 50 1.33 0.16 -1.57
C LEU A 50 0.93 -0.46 -2.91
N PHE A 51 0.53 -1.72 -2.88
CA PHE A 51 0.00 -2.43 -4.04
C PHE A 51 -1.41 -2.93 -3.73
N SER A 52 -2.29 -2.90 -4.74
CA SER A 52 -3.58 -3.56 -4.67
C SER A 52 -3.98 -4.01 -6.06
N GLU A 53 -4.31 -5.28 -6.18
CA GLU A 53 -4.64 -5.93 -7.44
C GLU A 53 -5.88 -6.81 -7.28
N LYS A 54 -6.69 -6.87 -8.32
CA LYS A 54 -7.77 -7.84 -8.44
C LYS A 54 -7.18 -9.13 -9.02
N LEU A 55 -7.30 -10.24 -8.31
CA LEU A 55 -6.96 -11.55 -8.81
C LEU A 55 -7.90 -11.91 -9.96
N ASN A 56 -7.33 -12.38 -11.07
CA ASN A 56 -8.11 -12.93 -12.18
C ASN A 56 -8.79 -14.23 -11.76
N GLU A 57 -9.97 -14.51 -12.32
CA GLU A 57 -10.59 -15.84 -12.24
C GLU A 57 -9.86 -16.85 -13.14
#